data_AF-A0A7V1JKA5-F1
#
_entry.id   AF-A0A7V1JKA5-F1
#
_cell.length_a   1.000
_cell.length_b   1.000
_cell.length_c   1.000
_cell.angle_alpha   90.00
_cell.angle_beta   90.00
_cell.angle_gamma   90.00
#
_symmetry.space_group_name_H-M   'P 1'
#
loop_
_entity.id
_entity.type
_entity.pdbx_description
1 polymer ?
#
loop_
_entity_poly.entity_id
_entity_poly.type
_entity_poly.pdbx_seq_one_letter_code
_entity_poly.pdbx_strand_id
1 'polypeptide(L)' 'VEVRTRRGAKFGTPEESLTPAKQARMVAVAEHYLAEHKLGEVDWRLDLVAVELDPAGRLVRVEVLENVVEGPL' A
#
# COMPACT_ATOMS: atom_id res chain seq x y z
N VAL A 1 -5.78 -2.09 -1.66
CA VAL A 1 -5.32 -0.78 -1.12
C VAL A 1 -4.62 -1.01 0.20
N GLU A 2 -3.40 -0.49 0.36
CA GLU A 2 -2.63 -0.47 1.61
C GLU A 2 -2.61 0.95 2.19
N VAL A 3 -2.75 1.09 3.50
CA VAL A 3 -2.72 2.41 4.17
C VAL A 3 -1.49 2.49 5.07
N ARG A 4 -0.69 3.54 4.90
CA ARG A 4 0.51 3.78 5.71
C ARG A 4 0.44 5.14 6.38
N THR A 5 0.46 5.14 7.70
CA THR A 5 0.48 6.36 8.50
C THR A 5 1.85 6.58 9.14
N ARG A 6 2.38 7.80 9.00
CA ARG A 6 3.58 8.26 9.71
C ARG A 6 3.26 9.46 10.59
N ARG A 7 3.94 9.54 11.74
CA ARG A 7 3.87 10.66 12.67
C ARG A 7 5.25 11.29 12.81
N GLY A 8 5.36 12.56 12.41
CA GLY A 8 6.65 13.23 12.27
C GLY A 8 7.55 12.59 11.22
N ALA A 9 8.80 13.06 11.15
CA ALA A 9 9.76 12.67 10.10
C ALA A 9 10.85 11.66 10.55
N LYS A 10 10.76 11.12 11.77
CA LYS A 10 11.84 10.30 12.36
C LYS A 10 12.06 8.94 11.68
N PHE A 11 11.04 8.39 11.01
CA PHE A 11 11.05 7.03 10.47
C PHE A 11 10.77 6.98 8.97
N GLY A 12 11.17 8.04 8.27
CA GLY A 12 10.88 8.23 6.84
C GLY A 12 9.42 8.51 6.56
N THR A 13 9.11 8.63 5.28
CA THR A 13 7.77 8.86 4.76
C THR A 13 6.93 7.57 4.79
N PRO A 14 5.60 7.66 4.62
CA PRO A 14 4.75 6.49 4.43
C PRO A 14 5.19 5.57 3.28
N GLU A 15 5.63 6.15 2.16
CA GLU A 15 6.06 5.47 0.93
C GLU A 15 7.33 4.66 1.14
N GLU A 16 8.32 5.20 1.87
CA GLU A 16 9.55 4.47 2.22
C GLU A 16 9.27 3.21 3.03
N SER A 17 8.10 3.13 3.69
CA SER A 17 7.70 1.93 4.41
C SER A 17 7.25 0.79 3.49
N LEU A 18 6.97 1.04 2.20
CA LEU A 18 6.58 0.06 1.19
C LEU A 18 7.82 -0.58 0.54
N THR A 19 8.57 -1.33 1.35
CA THR A 19 9.80 -2.01 0.90
C THR A 19 9.50 -3.13 -0.12
N PRO A 20 10.48 -3.56 -0.93
CA PRO A 20 10.29 -4.67 -1.88
C PRO A 20 9.76 -5.95 -1.22
N ALA A 21 10.25 -6.28 -0.01
CA ALA A 21 9.77 -7.45 0.73
C ALA A 21 8.29 -7.33 1.14
N LYS A 22 7.80 -6.12 1.44
CA LYS A 22 6.38 -5.89 1.73
C LYS A 22 5.53 -5.95 0.47
N GLN A 23 6.02 -5.39 -0.65
CA GLN A 23 5.34 -5.49 -1.94
C GLN A 23 5.14 -6.96 -2.32
N ALA A 24 6.20 -7.78 -2.27
CA ALA A 24 6.11 -9.22 -2.55
C ALA A 24 5.10 -9.95 -1.65
N ARG A 25 5.04 -9.59 -0.37
CA ARG A 25 4.04 -10.16 0.55
C ARG A 25 2.61 -9.72 0.19
N MET A 26 2.42 -8.47 -0.21
CA MET A 26 1.10 -7.97 -0.63
C MET A 26 0.64 -8.65 -1.91
N VAL A 27 1.55 -8.92 -2.86
CA VAL A 27 1.27 -9.75 -4.04
C VAL A 27 0.78 -11.13 -3.64
N ALA A 28 1.52 -11.83 -2.77
CA ALA A 28 1.11 -13.17 -2.31
C ALA A 28 -0.26 -13.18 -1.62
N VAL A 29 -0.60 -12.13 -0.86
CA VAL A 29 -1.93 -11.97 -0.26
C VAL A 29 -3.01 -11.75 -1.33
N ALA A 30 -2.73 -10.92 -2.34
CA ALA A 30 -3.65 -10.70 -3.46
C ALA A 30 -3.87 -12.00 -4.25
N GLU A 31 -2.82 -12.71 -4.62
CA GLU A 31 -2.89 -14.01 -5.32
C GLU A 31 -3.70 -15.03 -4.52
N HIS A 32 -3.49 -15.10 -3.21
CA HIS A 32 -4.25 -15.99 -2.34
C HIS A 32 -5.74 -15.64 -2.33
N TYR A 33 -6.08 -14.35 -2.17
CA TYR A 33 -7.45 -13.88 -2.23
C TYR A 33 -8.13 -14.22 -3.56
N LEU A 34 -7.45 -13.97 -4.68
CA LEU A 34 -7.97 -14.26 -6.02
C LEU A 34 -8.20 -15.76 -6.22
N ALA A 35 -7.27 -16.60 -5.76
CA ALA A 35 -7.41 -18.05 -5.83
C ALA A 35 -8.61 -18.56 -5.00
N GLU A 36 -8.77 -18.08 -3.76
CA GLU A 36 -9.90 -18.46 -2.89
C GLU A 36 -11.26 -18.07 -3.50
N HIS A 37 -11.30 -16.95 -4.22
CA HIS A 37 -12.53 -16.42 -4.83
C HIS A 37 -12.71 -16.83 -6.29
N LYS A 38 -11.82 -17.68 -6.85
CA LYS A 38 -11.85 -18.13 -8.25
C LYS A 38 -11.81 -16.98 -9.27
N LEU A 39 -11.03 -15.94 -8.97
CA LEU A 39 -10.85 -14.73 -9.78
C LEU A 39 -9.51 -14.77 -10.52
N GLY A 40 -9.26 -15.81 -11.31
CA GLY A 40 -7.94 -16.05 -11.93
C GLY A 40 -7.57 -15.12 -13.10
N GLU A 41 -8.55 -14.42 -13.68
CA GLU A 41 -8.40 -13.62 -14.91
C GLU A 41 -8.98 -12.21 -14.72
N VAL A 42 -8.76 -11.62 -13.55
CA VAL A 42 -9.19 -10.23 -13.30
C VAL A 42 -7.98 -9.34 -13.07
N ASP A 43 -8.03 -8.17 -13.70
CA ASP A 43 -7.07 -7.11 -13.43
C ASP A 43 -7.12 -6.72 -11.96
N TRP A 44 -5.96 -6.57 -11.34
CA TRP A 44 -5.84 -6.06 -9.99
C TRP A 44 -4.63 -5.18 -9.82
N ARG A 45 -4.76 -4.26 -8.86
CA ARG A 45 -3.70 -3.34 -8.45
C ARG A 45 -3.65 -3.21 -6.95
N LEU A 46 -2.50 -2.79 -6.45
CA LEU A 46 -2.33 -2.34 -5.10
C LEU A 46 -2.04 -0.85 -5.14
N ASP A 47 -2.94 -0.07 -4.56
CA ASP A 47 -2.77 1.36 -4.32
C ASP A 47 -2.24 1.58 -2.89
N LEU A 48 -1.46 2.64 -2.70
CA LEU A 48 -0.97 3.08 -1.39
C LEU A 48 -1.68 4.39 -1.00
N VAL A 49 -2.26 4.42 0.19
CA VAL A 49 -2.69 5.66 0.84
C VAL A 49 -1.63 6.08 1.85
N ALA A 50 -0.90 7.15 1.52
CA ALA A 50 0.08 7.77 2.40
C ALA A 50 -0.60 8.79 3.29
N VAL A 51 -0.50 8.61 4.61
CA VAL A 51 -1.06 9.53 5.62
C VAL A 51 0.09 10.06 6.48
N GLU A 52 0.23 11.37 6.52
CA GLU A 52 1.20 12.02 7.39
C GLU A 52 0.53 12.86 8.46
N LEU A 53 0.99 12.67 9.69
CA LEU A 53 0.60 13.43 10.85
C LEU A 53 1.82 14.19 11.38
N ASP A 54 1.61 15.39 11.89
CA ASP A 54 2.63 16.11 12.63
C ASP A 54 2.90 15.43 14.00
N PRO A 55 3.92 15.84 14.76
CA PRO A 55 4.21 15.26 16.07
C PRO A 55 3.04 15.34 17.09
N ALA A 56 2.14 16.32 16.93
CA ALA A 56 0.94 16.49 17.75
C ALA A 56 -0.25 15.60 17.28
N GLY A 57 -0.07 14.83 16.20
CA GLY A 57 -1.09 13.95 15.63
C GLY A 57 -2.07 14.66 14.69
N ARG A 58 -1.80 15.91 14.30
CA ARG A 58 -2.63 16.66 13.36
C ARG A 58 -2.31 16.24 11.93
N LEU A 59 -3.34 16.16 11.09
CA LEU A 59 -3.18 15.78 9.69
C LEU A 59 -2.34 16.80 8.93
N VAL A 60 -1.31 16.32 8.24
CA VAL A 60 -0.45 17.11 7.36
C VAL A 60 -0.82 16.85 5.90
N ARG A 61 -0.86 15.58 5.49
CA ARG A 61 -1.30 15.18 4.14
C ARG A 61 -1.96 13.81 4.11
N VAL A 62 -2.83 13.63 3.12
CA VAL A 62 -3.28 12.32 2.61
C VAL A 62 -3.04 12.31 1.10
N GLU A 63 -2.37 11.29 0.61
CA GLU A 63 -2.11 11.11 -0.82
C GLU A 63 -2.41 9.67 -1.22
N VAL A 64 -3.03 9.50 -2.39
CA VAL A 64 -3.27 8.19 -2.99
C VAL A 64 -2.30 8.02 -4.14
N LEU A 65 -1.43 7.02 -4.01
CA LEU A 65 -0.52 6.59 -5.05
C LEU A 65 -1.13 5.33 -5.65
N GLU A 66 -1.70 5.48 -6.84
CA GLU A 66 -2.28 4.37 -7.57
C GLU A 66 -1.17 3.49 -8.17
N ASN A 67 -1.48 2.20 -8.35
CA ASN A 67 -0.63 1.27 -9.10
C ASN A 67 0.80 1.13 -8.52
N VAL A 68 0.96 1.18 -7.19
CA VAL A 68 2.28 0.95 -6.59
C VAL A 68 2.77 -0.49 -6.78
N VAL A 69 1.84 -1.41 -7.06
CA VAL A 69 2.09 -2.75 -7.60
C VAL A 69 0.91 -3.13 -8.49
N GLU A 70 1.15 -3.79 -9.61
CA GLU A 70 0.12 -4.28 -10.53
C GLU A 70 0.27 -5.79 -10.75
N GLY A 71 -0.88 -6.47 -10.87
CA GLY A 71 -0.96 -7.85 -11.37
C GLY A 71 -1.27 -7.88 -12.87
N PRO A 72 -1.21 -9.05 -13.52
CA PRO A 72 -1.40 -9.15 -14.96
C PRO A 72 -2.79 -8.71 -15.43
N LEU A 73 -2.81 -8.17 -16.65
CA LEU A 73 -3.97 -8.03 -17.54
C LEU A 73 -4.33 -9.37 -18.19
#